data_AF-Q6LQB7-F1
#
_entry.id   AF-Q6LQB7-F1
#
_cell.length_a   1.000
_cell.length_b   1.000
_cell.length_c   1.000
_cell.angle_alpha   90.00
_cell.angle_beta   90.00
_cell.angle_gamma   90.00
#
_symmetry.space_group_name_H-M   'P 1'
#
loop_
_entity.id
_entity.type
_entity.pdbx_description
1 polymer ?
#
loop_
_entity_poly.entity_id
_entity_poly.type
_entity_poly.pdbx_seq_one_letter_code
_entity_poly.pdbx_strand_id
1 'polypeptide(L)'
;MFKDKFCKWPKLLRFLVFISLIPPLGMFYLVYSNLAPAYLLNETLTIVGSFNLILLTWGLLLKIRAKKYWYRSYHIGKTMLLALIPILACGYLLATDQNAPRVAQQVKTQYVEISIN
;
A
#
# COMPACT_ATOMS: atom_id res chain seq x y z
N MET A 1 31.53 20.78 7.49
CA MET A 1 30.14 20.72 6.98
C MET A 1 29.80 19.26 6.68
N PHE A 2 29.22 18.54 7.66
CA PHE A 2 29.10 17.08 7.59
C PHE A 2 28.23 16.63 6.41
N LYS A 3 28.74 15.64 5.68
CA LYS A 3 28.17 14.97 4.51
C LYS A 3 26.94 14.17 4.96
N ASP A 4 25.85 14.86 5.25
CA ASP A 4 24.74 14.28 6.00
C ASP A 4 23.82 13.45 5.09
N LYS A 5 24.19 12.18 4.88
CA LYS A 5 23.35 11.20 4.18
C LYS A 5 21.96 11.09 4.83
N PHE A 6 21.83 11.45 6.11
CA PHE A 6 20.57 11.42 6.87
C PHE A 6 19.48 12.33 6.30
N CYS A 7 19.82 13.41 5.58
CA CYS A 7 18.83 14.28 4.93
C CYS A 7 18.09 13.63 3.74
N LYS A 8 18.66 12.56 3.15
CA LYS A 8 18.07 11.88 1.99
C LYS A 8 17.00 10.87 2.40
N TRP A 9 17.12 10.24 3.56
CA TRP A 9 16.21 9.16 4.00
C TRP A 9 14.75 9.61 4.23
N PRO A 10 14.46 10.78 4.85
CA PRO A 10 13.08 11.25 4.98
C PRO A 10 12.44 11.58 3.62
N LYS A 11 13.23 12.08 2.67
CA LYS A 11 12.78 12.35 1.30
C LYS A 11 12.48 11.04 0.56
N LEU A 12 13.36 10.05 0.70
CA LEU A 12 13.18 8.72 0.13
C LEU A 12 11.94 8.02 0.71
N LEU A 13 11.76 8.06 2.03
CA LEU A 13 10.57 7.51 2.70
C LEU A 13 9.29 8.16 2.16
N ARG A 14 9.26 9.49 2.07
CA ARG A 14 8.10 10.23 1.52
C ARG A 14 7.80 9.81 0.08
N PHE A 15 8.84 9.66 -0.74
CA PHE A 15 8.69 9.24 -2.13
C PHE A 15 8.15 7.81 -2.24
N LEU A 16 8.66 6.88 -1.43
CA LEU A 16 8.18 5.49 -1.39
C LEU A 16 6.72 5.39 -0.94
N VAL A 17 6.33 6.15 0.10
CA VAL A 17 4.93 6.23 0.56
C VAL A 17 4.02 6.82 -0.53
N PHE A 18 4.51 7.78 -1.31
CA PHE A 18 3.72 8.37 -2.39
C PHE A 18 3.56 7.41 -3.57
N ILE A 19 4.62 6.69 -3.93
CA ILE A 19 4.57 5.70 -5.01
C ILE A 19 3.73 4.48 -4.62
N SER A 20 3.73 4.07 -3.35
CA SER A 20 2.95 2.92 -2.90
C SER A 20 1.44 3.13 -3.03
N LEU A 21 0.96 4.38 -3.18
CA LEU A 21 -0.44 4.69 -3.47
C LEU A 21 -0.83 4.38 -4.93
N ILE A 22 0.11 4.35 -5.87
CA ILE A 22 -0.19 4.20 -7.30
C ILE A 22 -0.76 2.79 -7.63
N PRO A 23 -0.13 1.67 -7.21
CA PRO A 23 -0.64 0.34 -7.51
C PRO A 23 -2.09 0.07 -7.04
N PRO A 24 -2.49 0.37 -5.79
CA PRO A 24 -3.87 0.11 -5.36
C PRO A 24 -4.88 1.00 -6.06
N LEU A 25 -4.53 2.25 -6.41
CA LEU A 25 -5.40 3.13 -7.20
C LEU A 25 -5.60 2.61 -8.62
N GLY A 26 -4.53 2.16 -9.27
CA GLY A 26 -4.58 1.57 -10.60
C GLY A 26 -5.42 0.29 -10.62
N MET A 27 -5.20 -0.61 -9.66
CA MET A 27 -5.98 -1.85 -9.55
C MET A 27 -7.45 -1.59 -9.24
N PHE A 28 -7.74 -0.61 -8.38
CA PHE A 28 -9.12 -0.20 -8.11
C PHE A 28 -9.83 0.27 -9.38
N TYR A 29 -9.16 1.09 -10.21
CA TYR A 29 -9.70 1.53 -11.50
C TYR A 29 -9.94 0.36 -12.47
N LEU A 30 -9.02 -0.60 -12.53
CA LEU A 30 -9.17 -1.78 -13.40
C LEU A 30 -10.34 -2.68 -12.98
N VAL A 31 -10.51 -2.90 -11.68
CA VAL A 31 -11.66 -3.66 -11.16
C VAL A 31 -12.96 -2.89 -11.38
N TYR A 32 -12.98 -1.58 -11.13
CA TYR A 32 -14.15 -0.73 -11.40
C TYR A 32 -14.54 -0.74 -12.89
N SER A 33 -13.56 -0.80 -13.78
CA SER A 33 -13.77 -0.87 -15.24
C SER A 33 -14.09 -2.28 -15.75
N ASN A 34 -14.26 -3.28 -14.87
CA ASN A 34 -14.44 -4.70 -15.21
C ASN A 34 -13.30 -5.30 -16.06
N LEU A 35 -12.11 -4.69 -16.04
CA LEU A 35 -10.92 -5.15 -16.77
C LEU A 35 -10.08 -6.14 -15.95
N ALA A 36 -10.30 -6.23 -14.64
CA ALA A 36 -9.62 -7.13 -13.74
C ALA A 36 -10.59 -7.78 -12.74
N PRO A 37 -10.34 -9.03 -12.34
CA PRO A 37 -11.13 -9.68 -11.31
C PRO A 37 -10.88 -9.11 -9.90
N ALA A 38 -11.89 -9.20 -9.03
CA ALA A 38 -11.86 -8.56 -7.70
C ALA A 38 -10.81 -9.18 -6.77
N TYR A 39 -10.48 -10.47 -6.94
CA TYR A 39 -9.45 -11.12 -6.13
C TYR A 39 -8.06 -10.47 -6.29
N LEU A 40 -7.74 -9.94 -7.49
CA LEU A 40 -6.46 -9.25 -7.73
C LEU A 40 -6.37 -7.93 -6.99
N LEU A 41 -7.50 -7.25 -6.75
CA LEU A 41 -7.53 -6.05 -5.91
C LEU A 41 -7.17 -6.41 -4.47
N ASN A 42 -7.73 -7.50 -3.94
CA ASN A 42 -7.41 -7.96 -2.58
C ASN A 42 -5.95 -8.39 -2.43
N GLU A 43 -5.39 -9.11 -3.41
CA GLU A 43 -3.96 -9.44 -3.42
C GLU A 43 -3.09 -8.18 -3.45
N THR A 44 -3.44 -7.21 -4.31
CA THR A 44 -2.71 -5.94 -4.43
C THR A 44 -2.77 -5.15 -3.13
N LEU A 45 -3.95 -5.00 -2.53
CA LEU A 45 -4.14 -4.31 -1.25
C LEU A 45 -3.34 -4.99 -0.14
N THR A 46 -3.25 -6.31 -0.13
CA THR A 46 -2.48 -7.07 0.87
C THR A 46 -0.98 -6.86 0.69
N ILE A 47 -0.46 -6.96 -0.53
CA ILE A 47 0.96 -6.75 -0.84
C ILE A 47 1.35 -5.31 -0.52
N VAL A 48 0.60 -4.33 -1.02
CA VAL A 48 0.87 -2.91 -0.81
C VAL A 48 0.71 -2.52 0.65
N GLY A 49 -0.30 -3.08 1.34
CA GLY A 49 -0.50 -2.91 2.77
C GLY A 49 0.70 -3.40 3.58
N SER A 50 1.20 -4.61 3.29
CA SER A 50 2.40 -5.15 3.96
C SER A 50 3.65 -4.32 3.69
N PHE A 51 3.84 -3.85 2.46
CA PHE A 51 4.94 -2.94 2.12
C PHE A 51 4.84 -1.61 2.88
N ASN A 52 3.64 -1.03 2.99
CA ASN A 52 3.43 0.19 3.77
C ASN A 52 3.67 -0.01 5.27
N LEU A 53 3.38 -1.20 5.84
CA LEU A 53 3.75 -1.54 7.22
C LEU A 53 5.28 -1.57 7.40
N ILE A 54 6.02 -2.11 6.44
CA ILE A 54 7.49 -2.09 6.45
C ILE A 54 8.00 -0.64 6.38
N LEU A 55 7.41 0.20 5.53
CA LEU A 55 7.76 1.63 5.49
C LEU A 55 7.46 2.35 6.80
N LEU A 56 6.36 2.01 7.48
CA LEU A 56 6.00 2.61 8.77
C LEU A 56 6.99 2.21 9.86
N THR A 57 7.36 0.92 9.94
CA THR A 57 8.37 0.46 10.91
C THR A 57 9.73 1.10 10.64
N TRP A 58 10.13 1.26 9.37
CA TRP A 58 11.32 2.00 9.01
C TRP A 58 11.23 3.49 9.40
N GLY A 59 10.12 4.16 9.10
CA GLY A 59 9.87 5.54 9.52
C GLY A 59 9.99 5.73 11.03
N LEU A 60 9.50 4.76 11.82
CA LEU A 60 9.63 4.74 13.27
C LEU A 60 11.10 4.61 13.72
N LEU A 61 11.86 3.70 13.11
CA LEU A 61 13.30 3.54 13.37
C LEU A 61 14.08 4.84 13.07
N LEU A 62 13.77 5.51 11.96
CA LEU A 62 14.35 6.80 11.60
C LEU A 62 13.97 7.89 12.62
N LYS A 63 12.73 7.90 13.10
CA LYS A 63 12.26 8.84 14.12
C LYS A 63 12.99 8.68 15.45
N ILE A 64 13.21 7.44 15.90
CA ILE A 64 13.97 7.13 17.12
C ILE A 64 15.43 7.61 16.98
N ARG A 65 16.07 7.31 15.84
CA ARG A 65 17.45 7.76 15.54
C ARG A 65 17.56 9.29 15.44
N ALA A 66 16.51 9.97 14.98
CA ALA A 66 16.46 11.43 14.83
C ALA A 66 16.09 12.18 16.12
N LYS A 67 15.85 11.50 17.25
CA LYS A 67 15.41 12.12 18.52
C LYS A 67 16.33 13.24 19.01
N LYS A 68 17.64 13.15 18.72
CA LYS A 68 18.64 14.18 19.08
C LYS A 68 18.49 15.49 18.29
N TYR A 69 17.80 15.47 17.14
CA TYR A 69 17.65 16.62 16.24
C TYR A 69 16.16 16.95 16.05
N TRP A 70 15.64 17.88 16.86
CA TRP A 70 14.22 18.23 16.93
C TRP A 70 13.59 18.54 15.56
N TYR A 71 14.26 19.38 14.75
CA TYR A 71 13.82 19.73 13.40
C TYR A 71 13.66 18.51 12.48
N ARG A 72 14.53 17.50 12.59
CA ARG A 72 14.47 16.29 11.77
C ARG A 72 13.35 15.36 12.20
N SER A 73 13.17 15.20 13.51
CA SER A 73 12.11 14.38 14.08
C SER A 73 10.72 14.92 13.67
N TYR A 74 10.58 16.25 13.59
CA TYR A 74 9.35 16.91 13.13
C TYR A 74 8.99 16.52 11.68
N HIS A 75 9.92 16.66 10.72
CA HIS A 75 9.66 16.34 9.32
C HIS A 75 9.39 14.84 9.09
N ILE A 76 10.10 13.97 9.81
CA ILE A 76 9.86 12.51 9.75
C ILE A 76 8.48 12.16 10.33
N GLY A 77 8.07 12.81 11.42
CA GLY A 77 6.73 12.66 11.99
C GLY A 77 5.62 13.03 11.02
N LYS A 78 5.78 14.13 10.26
CA LYS A 78 4.83 14.52 9.23
C LYS A 78 4.71 13.47 8.11
N THR A 79 5.82 12.90 7.66
CA THR A 79 5.79 11.83 6.65
C THR A 79 5.17 10.53 7.17
N MET A 80 5.35 10.22 8.46
CA MET A 80 4.72 9.07 9.12
C MET A 80 3.19 9.22 9.18
N LEU A 81 2.69 10.42 9.51
CA LEU A 81 1.25 10.69 9.49
C LEU A 81 0.68 10.52 8.07
N LEU A 82 1.41 10.97 7.05
CA LEU A 82 1.01 10.76 5.66
C LEU A 82 0.96 9.27 5.29
N ALA A 83 1.89 8.46 5.80
CA ALA A 83 1.95 7.02 5.56
C ALA A 83 0.82 6.22 6.24
N LEU A 84 0.18 6.78 7.27
CA LEU A 84 -1.01 6.16 7.87
C LEU A 84 -2.22 6.20 6.94
N ILE A 85 -2.33 7.21 6.08
CA ILE A 85 -3.46 7.36 5.14
C ILE A 85 -3.61 6.14 4.22
N PRO A 86 -2.59 5.71 3.46
CA PRO A 86 -2.72 4.53 2.61
C PRO A 86 -2.99 3.24 3.39
N ILE A 87 -2.45 3.10 4.61
CA ILE A 87 -2.69 1.92 5.45
C ILE A 87 -4.16 1.88 5.88
N LEU A 88 -4.69 3.01 6.37
CA LEU A 88 -6.10 3.11 6.76
C LEU A 88 -7.03 2.93 5.55
N ALA A 89 -6.69 3.49 4.39
CA ALA A 89 -7.47 3.32 3.17
C ALA A 89 -7.49 1.85 2.70
N CYS A 90 -6.33 1.18 2.67
CA CYS A 90 -6.26 -0.24 2.31
C CYS A 90 -7.01 -1.11 3.33
N GLY A 91 -6.84 -0.83 4.62
CA GLY A 91 -7.52 -1.55 5.69
C GLY A 91 -9.04 -1.36 5.65
N TYR A 92 -9.50 -0.14 5.39
CA TYR A 92 -10.93 0.16 5.20
C TYR A 92 -11.50 -0.60 4.01
N LEU A 93 -10.83 -0.53 2.85
CA LEU A 93 -11.28 -1.24 1.65
C LEU A 93 -11.36 -2.75 1.87
N LEU A 94 -10.34 -3.35 2.49
CA LEU A 94 -10.34 -4.78 2.86
C LEU A 94 -11.50 -5.14 3.80
N ALA A 95 -11.79 -4.29 4.81
CA ALA A 95 -12.87 -4.52 5.75
C ALA A 95 -14.25 -4.36 5.10
N THR A 96 -14.42 -3.43 4.16
CA THR A 96 -15.70 -3.21 3.46
C THR A 96 -15.97 -4.24 2.37
N ASP A 97 -14.94 -4.70 1.65
CA ASP A 97 -15.09 -5.70 0.58
C ASP A 97 -15.56 -7.06 1.14
N GLN A 98 -15.20 -7.38 2.38
CA GLN A 98 -15.70 -8.57 3.08
C GLN A 98 -17.21 -8.53 3.38
N ASN A 99 -17.82 -7.34 3.42
CA ASN A 99 -19.22 -7.14 3.83
C ASN A 99 -20.19 -6.94 2.65
N ALA A 100 -19.71 -6.91 1.40
CA ALA A 100 -20.59 -6.80 0.24
C ALA A 100 -21.24 -8.18 -0.07
N PRO A 101 -22.58 -8.29 -0.13
CA PRO A 101 -23.24 -9.53 -0.54
C PRO A 101 -22.86 -9.83 -1.99
N ARG A 102 -22.16 -10.95 -2.20
CA ARG A 102 -21.67 -11.49 -3.47
C ARG A 102 -22.81 -11.88 -4.43
N VAL A 103 -23.61 -10.92 -4.88
CA VAL A 103 -24.73 -11.16 -5.81
C VAL A 103 -24.27 -11.32 -7.27
N ALA A 104 -23.00 -11.06 -7.61
CA ALA A 104 -22.51 -11.23 -8.98
C ALA A 104 -21.20 -12.04 -9.03
N GLN A 105 -21.36 -13.36 -9.12
CA GLN A 105 -20.74 -14.18 -10.18
C GLN A 105 -19.42 -13.63 -10.76
N GLN A 106 -18.30 -13.91 -10.13
CA GLN A 106 -17.09 -14.21 -10.91
C GLN A 106 -17.05 -15.72 -11.08
N VAL A 107 -17.69 -16.18 -12.15
CA VAL A 107 -17.65 -17.56 -12.61
C VAL A 107 -16.18 -17.93 -12.74
N LYS A 108 -15.69 -18.74 -11.81
CA LYS A 108 -14.41 -19.42 -11.89
C LYS A 108 -14.39 -20.13 -13.24
N THR A 109 -13.62 -19.63 -14.20
CA THR A 109 -13.44 -20.27 -15.50
C THR A 109 -12.87 -21.67 -15.28
N GLN A 110 -13.76 -22.67 -15.26
CA GLN A 110 -13.36 -24.06 -15.32
C GLN A 110 -12.86 -24.31 -16.73
N TYR A 111 -11.55 -24.56 -16.84
CA TYR A 111 -10.97 -25.08 -18.07
C TYR A 111 -11.51 -26.49 -18.28
N VAL A 112 -12.33 -26.67 -19.31
CA VAL A 112 -12.78 -27.99 -19.76
C VAL A 112 -11.72 -28.49 -20.73
N GLU A 113 -10.91 -29.45 -20.30
CA GLU A 113 -10.03 -30.19 -21.21
C GLU A 113 -10.90 -31.10 -22.08
N ILE A 114 -11.05 -30.74 -23.36
CA ILE A 114 -11.73 -31.58 -24.33
C ILE A 114 -10.68 -32.56 -24.89
N SER A 115 -10.63 -33.78 -24.35
CA SER A 115 -9.90 -34.88 -24.98
C SER A 115 -10.69 -35.37 -26.20
N ILE A 116 -10.16 -35.15 -27.39
CA ILE A 116 -10.70 -35.74 -28.63
C ILE A 116 -10.16 -37.18 -28.70
N ASN A 117 -11.08 -38.14 -28.76
CA ASN A 117 -10.80 -39.58 -28.85
C ASN A 117 -10.64 -40.00 -30.33
#